data_AF-A0A380AID0-F1
#
_entry.id   AF-A0A380AID0-F1
#
_cell.length_a   1.000
_cell.length_b   1.000
_cell.length_c   1.000
_cell.angle_alpha   90.00
_cell.angle_beta   90.00
_cell.angle_gamma   90.00
#
_symmetry.space_group_name_H-M   'P 1'
#
loop_
_entity.id
_entity.type
_entity.pdbx_description
1 polymer ?
#
loop_
_entity_poly.entity_id
_entity_poly.type
_entity_poly.pdbx_seq_one_letter_code
_entity_poly.pdbx_strand_id
1 'polypeptide(L)'
;MVCFTESSGGGSCLILNYPFGSKHYQPFSWDAEEISLKAYSNRQKVAARGGFAVVSEHQLAHQQLSFITESGADWQDTAALKIYPSSAAITRHHLVVCQLPPQAAGSASFYERTPLFAWQREIVCSQLEWIGRWTQVLMEHAAQRKVGSSTLLSVPSIRLRLGQIMQHHDLLEQCLVLDNWSAQQALTDIEGMVDALIKTAGGRAMLQHGLVEMNSLFAVLNHIYLGTSHDEF
;
A
#
# COMPACT_ATOMS: atom_id res chain seq x y z
N MET A 1 24.87 -25.57 -4.67
CA MET A 1 25.97 -25.28 -3.73
C MET A 1 26.99 -24.48 -4.50
N VAL A 2 26.97 -23.15 -4.37
CA VAL A 2 27.90 -22.26 -5.08
C VAL A 2 28.68 -21.53 -3.99
N CYS A 3 29.99 -21.78 -3.96
CA CYS A 3 30.92 -21.22 -2.99
C CYS A 3 31.16 -19.74 -3.28
N PHE A 4 31.13 -18.91 -2.23
CA PHE A 4 31.65 -17.55 -2.26
C PHE A 4 33.09 -17.59 -1.73
N THR A 5 34.04 -17.15 -2.54
CA THR A 5 35.39 -16.83 -2.07
C THR A 5 35.36 -15.43 -1.48
N GLU A 6 35.53 -15.34 -0.16
CA GLU A 6 35.87 -14.11 0.53
C GLU A 6 37.27 -13.65 0.10
N SER A 7 37.37 -12.40 -0.35
CA SER A 7 38.62 -11.66 -0.33
C SER A 7 38.42 -10.44 0.55
N SER A 8 39.38 -10.27 1.45
CA SER A 8 39.41 -9.41 2.60
C SER A 8 39.67 -7.94 2.26
N GLY A 9 39.09 -7.04 3.06
CA GLY A 9 39.62 -5.69 3.29
C GLY A 9 38.91 -4.55 2.59
N GLY A 10 38.09 -3.82 3.35
CA GLY A 10 37.52 -2.52 2.97
C GLY A 10 36.02 -2.50 3.19
N GLY A 11 35.58 -1.90 4.30
CA GLY A 11 34.17 -1.68 4.60
C GLY A 11 33.53 -0.73 3.58
N SER A 12 33.12 -1.26 2.43
CA SER A 12 32.14 -0.62 1.58
C SER A 12 30.77 -0.89 2.19
N CYS A 13 30.10 0.17 2.64
CA CYS A 13 28.64 0.17 2.70
C CYS A 13 28.16 -0.44 1.37
N LEU A 14 27.46 -1.58 1.42
CA LEU A 14 26.93 -2.23 0.22
C LEU A 14 25.97 -1.26 -0.44
N ILE A 15 26.47 -0.46 -1.39
CA ILE A 15 25.64 0.26 -2.33
C ILE A 15 24.98 -0.82 -3.17
N LEU A 16 23.78 -1.24 -2.76
CA LEU A 16 22.88 -2.01 -3.60
C LEU A 16 22.58 -1.16 -4.83
N ASN A 17 23.34 -1.39 -5.90
CA ASN A 17 23.14 -0.74 -7.18
C ASN A 17 21.70 -1.01 -7.63
N TYR A 18 20.97 0.08 -7.85
CA TYR A 18 19.55 0.05 -8.14
C TYR A 18 19.27 -0.68 -9.47
N PRO A 19 18.40 -1.69 -9.50
CA PRO A 19 18.14 -2.48 -10.70
C PRO A 19 17.38 -1.73 -11.80
N PHE A 20 16.94 -0.49 -11.58
CA PHE A 20 16.28 0.31 -12.61
C PHE A 20 17.07 1.54 -13.11
N GLY A 21 18.26 1.87 -12.56
CA GLY A 21 19.07 2.98 -13.07
C GLY A 21 19.88 3.73 -12.01
N SER A 22 20.18 5.01 -12.27
CA SER A 22 21.12 5.85 -11.52
C SER A 22 20.53 6.60 -10.30
N LYS A 23 19.25 6.41 -9.96
CA LYS A 23 18.64 7.02 -8.77
C LYS A 23 18.82 6.16 -7.52
N HIS A 24 18.80 6.83 -6.36
CA HIS A 24 18.69 6.16 -5.07
C HIS A 24 17.40 5.33 -5.03
N TYR A 25 17.56 4.05 -4.70
CA TYR A 25 16.44 3.16 -4.44
C TYR A 25 15.59 3.71 -3.30
N GLN A 26 14.29 3.91 -3.54
CA GLN A 26 13.32 4.17 -2.49
C GLN A 26 12.51 2.89 -2.26
N PRO A 27 12.80 2.14 -1.18
CA PRO A 27 12.01 0.99 -0.78
C PRO A 27 10.56 1.40 -0.56
N PHE A 28 9.62 0.56 -1.00
CA PHE A 28 8.22 0.73 -0.60
C PHE A 28 8.12 0.77 0.93
N SER A 29 7.35 1.72 1.46
CA SER A 29 7.05 1.86 2.88
C SER A 29 5.66 2.45 3.06
N TRP A 30 4.87 1.89 3.96
CA TRP A 30 3.55 2.40 4.31
C TRP A 30 3.50 2.61 5.81
N ASP A 31 2.99 3.77 6.23
CA ASP A 31 3.04 4.24 7.61
C ASP A 31 1.60 4.47 8.12
N ALA A 32 1.16 3.62 9.05
CA ALA A 32 -0.18 3.67 9.62
C ALA A 32 -0.43 4.95 10.43
N GLU A 33 0.59 5.46 11.13
CA GLU A 33 0.53 6.71 11.88
C GLU A 33 0.37 7.92 10.97
N GLU A 34 0.99 7.91 9.78
CA GLU A 34 0.82 8.99 8.80
C GLU A 34 -0.60 9.02 8.25
N ILE A 35 -1.17 7.85 7.92
CA ILE A 35 -2.59 7.74 7.51
C ILE A 35 -3.51 8.26 8.62
N SER A 36 -3.26 7.82 9.85
CA SER A 36 -3.98 8.26 11.04
C SER A 36 -3.91 9.78 11.24
N LEU A 37 -2.72 10.36 11.08
CA LEU A 37 -2.50 11.79 11.20
C LEU A 37 -3.26 12.56 10.11
N LYS A 38 -3.23 12.11 8.85
CA LYS A 38 -3.93 12.78 7.75
C LYS A 38 -5.45 12.67 7.88
N ALA A 39 -5.96 11.51 8.29
CA ALA A 39 -7.40 11.26 8.41
C ALA A 39 -8.01 11.96 9.63
N TYR A 40 -7.31 11.97 10.76
CA TYR A 40 -7.90 12.33 12.05
C TYR A 40 -7.11 13.37 12.85
N SER A 41 -6.00 13.88 12.32
CA SER A 41 -5.08 14.75 13.08
C SER A 41 -4.57 14.12 14.39
N ASN A 42 -4.55 12.79 14.46
CA ASN A 42 -4.10 12.01 15.61
C ASN A 42 -3.41 10.76 15.08
N ARG A 43 -2.18 10.46 15.55
CA ARG A 43 -1.40 9.28 15.12
C ARG A 43 -1.87 7.96 15.74
N GLN A 44 -2.70 8.01 16.77
CA GLN A 44 -3.09 6.86 17.59
C GLN A 44 -4.56 6.49 17.37
N LYS A 45 -5.11 6.81 16.20
CA LYS A 45 -6.53 6.61 15.89
C LYS A 45 -6.70 5.84 14.59
N VAL A 46 -7.17 4.61 14.66
CA VAL A 46 -7.22 3.70 13.50
C VAL A 46 -8.66 3.33 13.18
N ALA A 47 -9.03 3.28 11.89
CA ALA A 47 -10.35 2.78 11.53
C ALA A 47 -10.39 1.25 11.55
N ALA A 48 -11.48 0.70 12.07
CA ALA A 48 -11.84 -0.70 11.95
C ALA A 48 -12.99 -0.87 10.96
N ARG A 49 -12.91 -1.91 10.13
CA ARG A 49 -13.94 -2.28 9.15
C ARG A 49 -14.12 -3.80 9.14
N GLY A 50 -15.36 -4.25 9.20
CA GLY A 50 -15.72 -5.65 9.47
C GLY A 50 -15.12 -6.16 10.79
N GLY A 51 -14.84 -5.25 11.74
CA GLY A 51 -14.10 -5.57 12.96
C GLY A 51 -12.59 -5.74 12.78
N PHE A 52 -12.03 -5.62 11.57
CA PHE A 52 -10.59 -5.72 11.32
C PHE A 52 -9.93 -4.35 11.20
N ALA A 53 -8.68 -4.26 11.62
CA ALA A 53 -7.85 -3.07 11.47
C ALA A 53 -6.38 -3.43 11.23
N VAL A 54 -5.69 -2.59 10.47
CA VAL A 54 -4.23 -2.63 10.31
C VAL A 54 -3.62 -1.52 11.15
N VAL A 55 -2.74 -1.88 12.08
CA VAL A 55 -2.05 -0.95 12.99
C VAL A 55 -0.54 -1.13 12.86
N SER A 56 0.25 -0.12 13.18
CA SER A 56 1.68 -0.32 13.39
C SER A 56 1.95 -0.97 14.75
N GLU A 57 3.09 -1.66 14.88
CA GLU A 57 3.59 -2.19 16.16
C GLU A 57 3.72 -1.07 17.21
N HIS A 58 4.07 0.14 16.77
CA HIS A 58 4.22 1.31 17.64
C HIS A 58 2.85 1.85 18.11
N GLN A 59 1.85 1.93 17.22
CA GLN A 59 0.47 2.23 17.60
C GLN A 59 -0.06 1.22 18.61
N LEU A 60 0.16 -0.07 18.35
CA LEU A 60 -0.31 -1.16 19.21
C LEU A 60 0.28 -1.09 20.64
N ALA A 61 1.51 -0.62 20.78
CA ALA A 61 2.16 -0.42 22.08
C ALA A 61 1.70 0.86 22.80
N HIS A 62 0.97 1.76 22.13
CA HIS A 62 0.60 3.06 22.66
C HIS A 62 -0.68 2.99 23.53
N GLN A 63 -0.62 3.57 24.74
CA GLN A 63 -1.73 3.51 25.71
C GLN A 63 -3.00 4.25 25.27
N GLN A 64 -2.85 5.22 24.37
CA GLN A 64 -3.96 6.02 23.84
C GLN A 64 -4.45 5.53 22.46
N LEU A 65 -4.03 4.33 22.03
CA LEU A 65 -4.55 3.76 20.80
C LEU A 65 -6.07 3.62 20.90
N SER A 66 -6.75 4.12 19.87
CA SER A 66 -8.18 4.09 19.78
C SER A 66 -8.61 3.67 18.38
N PHE A 67 -9.73 2.96 18.31
CA PHE A 67 -10.29 2.43 17.09
C PHE A 67 -11.62 3.09 16.80
N ILE A 68 -11.77 3.60 15.58
CA ILE A 68 -13.06 4.05 15.09
C ILE A 68 -13.77 2.84 14.48
N THR A 69 -14.85 2.42 15.10
CA THR A 69 -15.70 1.33 14.62
C THR A 69 -16.49 1.78 13.38
N GLU A 70 -17.14 0.85 12.68
CA GLU A 70 -17.94 1.20 11.51
C GLU A 70 -19.08 2.18 11.86
N SER A 71 -19.65 2.05 13.06
CA SER A 71 -20.68 2.98 13.56
C SER A 71 -20.14 4.37 13.93
N GLY A 72 -18.84 4.60 13.78
CA GLY A 72 -18.16 5.86 14.13
C GLY A 72 -17.84 5.99 15.63
N ALA A 73 -18.10 4.96 16.43
CA ALA A 73 -17.78 4.96 17.85
C ALA A 73 -16.28 4.81 18.08
N ASP A 74 -15.79 5.39 19.18
CA ASP A 74 -14.40 5.28 19.61
C ASP A 74 -14.26 4.13 20.61
N TRP A 75 -13.35 3.19 20.34
CA TRP A 75 -13.12 2.00 21.14
C TRP A 75 -11.65 1.86 21.53
N GLN A 76 -11.36 1.56 22.80
CA GLN A 76 -10.02 1.71 23.39
C GLN A 76 -9.51 0.48 24.17
N ASP A 77 -10.23 -0.64 24.16
CA ASP A 77 -9.84 -1.83 24.93
C ASP A 77 -8.84 -2.72 24.18
N THR A 78 -7.60 -2.23 24.02
CA THR A 78 -6.56 -2.91 23.25
C THR A 78 -6.23 -4.32 23.77
N ALA A 79 -6.51 -4.63 25.04
CA ALA A 79 -6.29 -5.96 25.61
C ALA A 79 -7.25 -7.03 25.06
N ALA A 80 -8.41 -6.62 24.54
CA ALA A 80 -9.40 -7.50 23.93
C ALA A 80 -9.17 -7.75 22.42
N LEU A 81 -8.11 -7.17 21.84
CA LEU A 81 -7.76 -7.38 20.43
C LEU A 81 -7.27 -8.80 20.17
N LYS A 82 -7.79 -9.42 19.11
CA LYS A 82 -7.19 -10.64 18.55
C LYS A 82 -6.19 -10.26 17.47
N ILE A 83 -4.92 -10.61 17.69
CA ILE A 83 -3.84 -10.38 16.72
C ILE A 83 -3.78 -11.56 15.74
N TYR A 84 -3.81 -11.26 14.44
CA TYR A 84 -3.74 -12.27 13.39
C TYR A 84 -2.28 -12.53 12.97
N PRO A 85 -1.95 -13.76 12.56
CA PRO A 85 -0.65 -14.05 11.96
C PRO A 85 -0.38 -13.13 10.78
N SER A 86 0.76 -12.46 10.80
CA SER A 86 1.14 -11.49 9.77
C SER A 86 1.92 -12.17 8.65
N SER A 87 1.65 -11.78 7.40
CA SER A 87 2.49 -12.18 6.27
C SER A 87 3.89 -11.55 6.41
N ALA A 88 4.88 -12.13 5.73
CA ALA A 88 6.24 -11.57 5.76
C ALA A 88 6.32 -10.12 5.25
N ALA A 89 5.41 -9.71 4.36
CA ALA A 89 5.29 -8.32 3.92
C ALA A 89 4.81 -7.42 5.07
N ILE A 90 3.69 -7.78 5.72
CA ILE A 90 3.12 -7.03 6.86
C ILE A 90 4.18 -6.83 7.97
N THR A 91 4.88 -7.91 8.35
CA THR A 91 5.91 -7.83 9.40
C THR A 91 7.10 -6.94 9.01
N ARG A 92 7.52 -6.92 7.75
CA ARG A 92 8.63 -6.05 7.30
C ARG A 92 8.28 -4.57 7.35
N HIS A 93 6.99 -4.24 7.30
CA HIS A 93 6.50 -2.87 7.47
C HIS A 93 6.18 -2.52 8.93
N HIS A 94 6.51 -3.40 9.89
CA HIS A 94 6.14 -3.21 11.31
C HIS A 94 4.63 -3.01 11.50
N LEU A 95 3.84 -3.72 10.70
CA LEU A 95 2.39 -3.68 10.75
C LEU A 95 1.84 -4.96 11.38
N VAL A 96 0.63 -4.85 11.91
CA VAL A 96 -0.11 -5.93 12.53
C VAL A 96 -1.56 -5.85 12.08
N VAL A 97 -2.14 -6.98 11.69
CA VAL A 97 -3.59 -7.09 11.49
C VAL A 97 -4.22 -7.53 12.80
N CYS A 98 -5.20 -6.77 13.28
CA CYS A 98 -5.95 -7.08 14.49
C CYS A 98 -7.44 -7.10 14.22
N GLN A 99 -8.16 -7.81 15.08
CA GLN A 99 -9.61 -7.89 15.05
C GLN A 99 -10.16 -7.43 16.41
N LEU A 100 -11.09 -6.50 16.35
CA LEU A 100 -11.90 -6.03 17.46
C LEU A 100 -12.91 -7.12 17.86
N PRO A 101 -13.28 -7.22 19.15
CA PRO A 101 -14.31 -8.14 19.58
C PRO A 101 -15.65 -7.83 18.88
N PRO A 102 -16.51 -8.84 18.61
CA PRO A 102 -17.79 -8.64 17.90
C PRO A 102 -18.69 -7.58 18.55
N GLN A 103 -18.57 -7.41 19.86
CA GLN A 103 -19.33 -6.44 20.66
C GLN A 103 -18.95 -4.98 20.35
N ALA A 104 -17.72 -4.76 19.85
CA ALA A 104 -17.21 -3.47 19.42
C ALA A 104 -17.41 -3.23 17.91
N ALA A 105 -17.62 -4.29 17.12
CA ALA A 105 -17.97 -4.20 15.71
C ALA A 105 -19.45 -3.75 15.57
N GLY A 106 -19.70 -2.46 15.79
CA GLY A 106 -21.02 -1.87 15.52
C GLY A 106 -21.36 -1.98 14.04
N SER A 107 -22.64 -2.13 13.70
CA SER A 107 -23.12 -2.05 12.32
C SER A 107 -23.38 -0.60 11.93
N ALA A 108 -22.84 -0.16 10.80
CA ALA A 108 -23.12 1.16 10.25
C ALA A 108 -24.32 1.13 9.28
N SER A 109 -25.12 2.19 9.27
CA SER A 109 -26.03 2.46 8.17
C SER A 109 -25.25 3.12 7.02
N PHE A 110 -25.36 2.57 5.81
CA PHE A 110 -24.53 2.84 4.61
C PHE A 110 -24.54 4.27 4.04
N TYR A 111 -25.11 5.28 4.72
CA TYR A 111 -25.52 6.54 4.07
C TYR A 111 -24.88 7.83 4.60
N GLU A 112 -23.94 7.79 5.53
CA GLU A 112 -23.26 8.99 6.03
C GLU A 112 -21.75 8.97 5.72
N ARG A 113 -21.16 10.16 5.52
CA ARG A 113 -19.70 10.34 5.53
C ARG A 113 -19.17 10.01 6.93
N THR A 114 -18.91 8.73 7.16
CA THR A 114 -18.41 8.23 8.44
C THR A 114 -16.92 8.57 8.59
N PRO A 115 -16.38 8.60 9.82
CA PRO A 115 -14.94 8.73 10.03
C PRO A 115 -14.14 7.66 9.25
N LEU A 116 -14.70 6.46 9.06
CA LEU A 116 -14.14 5.41 8.20
C LEU A 116 -13.85 5.90 6.77
N PHE A 117 -14.70 6.76 6.20
CA PHE A 117 -14.50 7.31 4.86
C PHE A 117 -13.22 8.17 4.78
N ALA A 118 -12.91 8.94 5.83
CA ALA A 118 -11.68 9.73 5.89
C ALA A 118 -10.44 8.82 5.88
N TRP A 119 -10.48 7.70 6.62
CA TRP A 119 -9.41 6.72 6.61
C TRP A 119 -9.25 6.01 5.27
N GLN A 120 -10.36 5.58 4.67
CA GLN A 120 -10.35 4.97 3.33
C GLN A 120 -9.75 5.94 2.30
N ARG A 121 -10.13 7.22 2.35
CA ARG A 121 -9.57 8.26 1.48
C ARG A 121 -8.06 8.33 1.60
N GLU A 122 -7.52 8.39 2.83
CA GLU A 122 -6.08 8.49 3.03
C GLU A 122 -5.31 7.22 2.63
N ILE A 123 -5.93 6.03 2.77
CA ILE A 123 -5.39 4.80 2.19
C ILE A 123 -5.26 4.94 0.67
N VAL A 124 -6.32 5.35 -0.02
CA VAL A 124 -6.31 5.50 -1.49
C VAL A 124 -5.27 6.55 -1.91
N CYS A 125 -5.21 7.70 -1.22
CA CYS A 125 -4.20 8.73 -1.47
C CYS A 125 -2.77 8.18 -1.35
N SER A 126 -2.48 7.42 -0.29
CA SER A 126 -1.17 6.80 -0.08
C SER A 126 -0.84 5.75 -1.16
N GLN A 127 -1.83 4.97 -1.58
CA GLN A 127 -1.66 3.98 -2.66
C GLN A 127 -1.35 4.68 -3.99
N LEU A 128 -2.06 5.75 -4.32
CA LEU A 128 -1.80 6.57 -5.51
C LEU A 128 -0.42 7.22 -5.49
N GLU A 129 0.03 7.71 -4.33
CA GLU A 129 1.37 8.27 -4.19
C GLU A 129 2.45 7.24 -4.56
N TRP A 130 2.32 6.01 -4.07
CA TRP A 130 3.25 4.93 -4.39
C TRP A 130 3.16 4.46 -5.83
N ILE A 131 1.95 4.37 -6.41
CA ILE A 131 1.74 4.08 -7.83
C ILE A 131 2.43 5.14 -8.69
N GLY A 132 2.30 6.42 -8.35
CA GLY A 132 2.95 7.53 -9.04
C GLY A 132 4.47 7.43 -9.00
N ARG A 133 5.05 7.17 -7.82
CA ARG A 133 6.50 6.95 -7.64
C ARG A 133 7.02 5.79 -8.51
N TRP A 134 6.33 4.65 -8.49
CA TRP A 134 6.73 3.49 -9.30
C TRP A 134 6.54 3.72 -10.80
N THR A 135 5.51 4.47 -11.19
CA THR A 135 5.30 4.86 -12.60
C THR A 135 6.49 5.67 -13.12
N GLN A 136 6.95 6.67 -12.36
CA GLN A 136 8.13 7.47 -12.71
C GLN A 136 9.39 6.61 -12.86
N VAL A 137 9.62 5.71 -11.90
CA VAL A 137 10.72 4.73 -11.94
C VAL A 137 10.69 3.91 -13.23
N LEU A 138 9.53 3.36 -13.59
CA LEU A 138 9.41 2.50 -14.77
C LEU A 138 9.50 3.28 -16.07
N MET A 139 9.01 4.51 -16.12
CA MET A 139 9.17 5.40 -17.27
C MET A 139 10.65 5.70 -17.53
N GLU A 140 11.39 6.09 -16.50
CA GLU A 140 12.82 6.35 -16.59
C GLU A 140 13.59 5.10 -17.03
N HIS A 141 13.28 3.97 -16.40
CA HIS A 141 13.86 2.69 -16.79
C HIS A 141 13.57 2.35 -18.24
N ALA A 142 12.33 2.49 -18.68
CA ALA A 142 11.92 2.15 -20.03
C ALA A 142 12.60 3.06 -21.08
N ALA A 143 12.82 4.33 -20.75
CA ALA A 143 13.54 5.27 -21.59
C ALA A 143 15.03 4.92 -21.73
N GLN A 144 15.67 4.44 -20.65
CA GLN A 144 17.11 4.13 -20.64
C GLN A 144 17.44 2.72 -21.14
N ARG A 145 16.58 1.73 -20.82
CA ARG A 145 16.84 0.32 -21.12
C ARG A 145 16.77 0.07 -22.62
N LYS A 146 17.87 -0.41 -23.20
CA LYS A 146 17.91 -0.86 -24.60
C LYS A 146 17.43 -2.31 -24.74
N VAL A 147 16.66 -2.57 -25.80
CA VAL A 147 16.25 -3.88 -26.29
C VAL A 147 16.57 -3.91 -27.79
N GLY A 148 17.64 -4.60 -28.17
CA GLY A 148 18.24 -4.45 -29.50
C GLY A 148 18.76 -3.02 -29.71
N SER A 149 18.40 -2.40 -30.84
CA SER A 149 18.77 -1.02 -31.18
C SER A 149 17.86 0.05 -30.56
N SER A 150 16.69 -0.35 -30.04
CA SER A 150 15.66 0.58 -29.56
C SER A 150 15.56 0.56 -28.04
N THR A 151 14.87 1.55 -27.47
CA THR A 151 14.59 1.59 -26.02
C THR A 151 13.36 0.74 -25.69
N LEU A 152 13.22 0.31 -24.45
CA LEU A 152 12.04 -0.42 -23.99
C LEU A 152 10.76 0.45 -24.17
N LEU A 153 10.89 1.77 -24.07
CA LEU A 153 9.81 2.71 -24.36
C LEU A 153 9.36 2.71 -25.83
N SER A 154 10.16 2.19 -26.78
CA SER A 154 9.68 2.04 -28.16
C SER A 154 8.73 0.86 -28.33
N VAL A 155 8.62 -0.03 -27.34
CA VAL A 155 7.74 -1.20 -27.37
C VAL A 155 6.29 -0.77 -27.14
N PRO A 156 5.36 -0.99 -28.10
CA PRO A 156 3.99 -0.49 -28.00
C PRO A 156 3.24 -0.94 -26.74
N SER A 157 3.41 -2.20 -26.32
CA SER A 157 2.76 -2.73 -25.12
C SER A 157 3.26 -2.12 -23.82
N ILE A 158 4.49 -1.61 -23.78
CA ILE A 158 5.03 -0.87 -22.62
C ILE A 158 4.42 0.52 -22.57
N ARG A 159 4.40 1.24 -23.70
CA ARG A 159 3.76 2.57 -23.78
C ARG A 159 2.28 2.52 -23.44
N LEU A 160 1.57 1.52 -23.96
CA LEU A 160 0.15 1.37 -23.69
C LEU A 160 -0.12 1.18 -22.19
N ARG A 161 0.62 0.28 -21.52
CA ARG A 161 0.47 0.05 -20.08
C ARG A 161 0.83 1.28 -19.26
N LEU A 162 1.94 1.95 -19.56
CA LEU A 162 2.32 3.19 -18.87
C LEU A 162 1.26 4.29 -19.06
N GLY A 163 0.75 4.47 -20.29
CA GLY A 163 -0.32 5.42 -20.57
C GLY A 163 -1.63 5.09 -19.84
N GLN A 164 -1.99 3.82 -19.74
CA GLN A 164 -3.15 3.37 -18.96
C GLN A 164 -2.97 3.68 -17.47
N ILE A 165 -1.80 3.36 -16.88
CA ILE A 165 -1.54 3.67 -15.47
C ILE A 165 -1.69 5.16 -15.21
N MET A 166 -1.05 6.00 -16.04
CA MET A 166 -1.14 7.46 -15.89
C MET A 166 -2.58 7.97 -16.02
N GLN A 167 -3.34 7.47 -17.01
CA GLN A 167 -4.73 7.88 -17.21
C GLN A 167 -5.62 7.50 -16.02
N HIS A 168 -5.54 6.26 -15.52
CA HIS A 168 -6.34 5.82 -14.38
C HIS A 168 -5.93 6.52 -13.09
N HIS A 169 -4.63 6.79 -12.91
CA HIS A 169 -4.10 7.54 -11.78
C HIS A 169 -4.67 8.96 -11.75
N ASP A 170 -4.55 9.69 -12.87
CA ASP A 170 -5.07 11.07 -13.00
C ASP A 170 -6.60 11.13 -12.78
N LEU A 171 -7.35 10.14 -13.30
CA LEU A 171 -8.80 10.07 -13.13
C LEU A 171 -9.17 9.83 -11.66
N LEU A 172 -8.52 8.90 -10.97
CA LEU A 172 -8.82 8.63 -9.57
C LEU A 172 -8.43 9.80 -8.67
N GLU A 173 -7.32 10.49 -8.94
CA GLU A 173 -6.96 11.73 -8.24
C GLU A 173 -8.04 12.82 -8.41
N GLN A 174 -8.54 13.02 -9.63
CA GLN A 174 -9.64 13.97 -9.87
C GLN A 174 -10.91 13.58 -9.12
N CYS A 175 -11.27 12.30 -9.11
CA CYS A 175 -12.40 11.78 -8.35
C CYS A 175 -12.24 12.03 -6.83
N LEU A 176 -11.03 11.87 -6.28
CA LEU A 176 -10.73 12.18 -4.87
C LEU A 176 -10.82 13.68 -4.56
N VAL A 177 -10.36 14.54 -5.48
CA VAL A 177 -10.44 16.00 -5.33
C VAL A 177 -11.88 16.50 -5.37
N LEU A 178 -12.69 15.93 -6.26
CA LEU A 178 -14.11 16.27 -6.41
C LEU A 178 -15.01 15.55 -5.38
N ASP A 179 -14.42 14.72 -4.52
CA ASP A 179 -15.13 13.82 -3.60
C ASP A 179 -16.22 12.96 -4.29
N ASN A 180 -15.96 12.58 -5.54
CA ASN A 180 -16.81 11.77 -6.40
C ASN A 180 -16.14 10.41 -6.67
N TRP A 181 -15.91 9.66 -5.61
CA TRP A 181 -15.27 8.35 -5.67
C TRP A 181 -16.03 7.37 -4.77
N SER A 182 -15.81 6.08 -4.99
CA SER A 182 -16.27 5.02 -4.08
C SER A 182 -15.13 4.05 -3.80
N ALA A 183 -15.18 3.41 -2.63
CA ALA A 183 -14.17 2.43 -2.24
C ALA A 183 -14.05 1.28 -3.26
N GLN A 184 -15.18 0.79 -3.80
CA GLN A 184 -15.19 -0.28 -4.80
C GLN A 184 -14.59 0.16 -6.15
N GLN A 185 -14.83 1.39 -6.57
CA GLN A 185 -14.22 1.94 -7.79
C GLN A 185 -12.71 2.09 -7.59
N ALA A 186 -12.30 2.71 -6.48
CA ALA A 186 -10.89 2.90 -6.14
C ALA A 186 -10.14 1.57 -6.06
N LEU A 187 -10.76 0.54 -5.46
CA LEU A 187 -10.24 -0.83 -5.44
C LEU A 187 -9.91 -1.34 -6.84
N THR A 188 -10.90 -1.26 -7.74
CA THR A 188 -10.78 -1.77 -9.12
C THR A 188 -9.68 -1.04 -9.88
N ASP A 189 -9.61 0.28 -9.76
CA ASP A 189 -8.60 1.11 -10.42
C ASP A 189 -7.19 0.83 -9.87
N ILE A 190 -7.05 0.76 -8.54
CA ILE A 190 -5.76 0.49 -7.88
C ILE A 190 -5.23 -0.88 -8.26
N GLU A 191 -6.05 -1.93 -8.19
CA GLU A 191 -5.63 -3.29 -8.57
C GLU A 191 -5.20 -3.37 -10.04
N GLY A 192 -5.97 -2.72 -10.94
CA GLY A 192 -5.63 -2.63 -12.35
C GLY A 192 -4.30 -1.91 -12.61
N MET A 193 -4.07 -0.78 -11.94
CA MET A 193 -2.81 -0.03 -12.05
C MET A 193 -1.62 -0.83 -11.51
N VAL A 194 -1.76 -1.50 -10.37
CA VAL A 194 -0.68 -2.30 -9.77
C VAL A 194 -0.33 -3.52 -10.62
N ASP A 195 -1.34 -4.22 -11.16
CA ASP A 195 -1.11 -5.31 -12.12
C ASP A 195 -0.37 -4.82 -13.37
N ALA A 196 -0.76 -3.66 -13.92
CA ALA A 196 -0.08 -3.04 -15.06
C ALA A 196 1.36 -2.63 -14.72
N LEU A 197 1.63 -2.11 -13.50
CA LEU A 197 2.98 -1.80 -13.02
C LEU A 197 3.84 -3.07 -12.96
N ILE A 198 3.35 -4.14 -12.33
CA ILE A 198 4.06 -5.42 -12.22
C ILE A 198 4.38 -5.98 -13.60
N LYS A 199 3.39 -6.01 -14.50
CA LYS A 199 3.56 -6.48 -15.89
C LYS A 199 4.55 -5.63 -16.69
N THR A 200 4.66 -4.35 -16.37
CA THR A 200 5.62 -3.43 -17.00
C THR A 200 7.04 -3.61 -16.46
N ALA A 201 7.18 -3.86 -15.15
CA ALA A 201 8.46 -4.13 -14.50
C ALA A 201 9.04 -5.52 -14.86
N GLY A 202 8.19 -6.50 -15.17
CA GLY A 202 8.59 -7.87 -15.45
C GLY A 202 9.27 -8.52 -14.25
N GLY A 203 10.33 -9.31 -14.48
CA GLY A 203 11.06 -9.99 -13.39
C GLY A 203 11.66 -9.04 -12.34
N ARG A 204 11.84 -7.75 -12.66
CA ARG A 204 12.32 -6.74 -11.69
C ARG A 204 11.24 -6.34 -10.67
N ALA A 205 9.99 -6.76 -10.83
CA ALA A 205 8.96 -6.55 -9.81
C ALA A 205 9.28 -7.28 -8.48
N MET A 206 10.06 -8.37 -8.54
CA MET A 206 10.35 -9.27 -7.41
C MET A 206 11.50 -8.81 -6.50
N LEU A 207 12.02 -7.60 -6.69
CA LEU A 207 13.05 -7.06 -5.80
C LEU A 207 12.48 -6.89 -4.39
N GLN A 208 13.33 -7.05 -3.36
CA GLN A 208 12.95 -6.77 -1.97
C GLN A 208 12.40 -5.35 -1.87
N HIS A 209 11.30 -5.14 -1.14
CA HIS A 209 10.55 -3.87 -1.04
C HIS A 209 10.15 -3.27 -2.40
N GLY A 210 9.98 -4.15 -3.40
CA GLY A 210 9.55 -3.85 -4.76
C GLY A 210 8.02 -3.87 -4.92
N LEU A 211 7.58 -3.92 -6.18
CA LEU A 211 6.17 -3.94 -6.55
C LEU A 211 5.39 -5.14 -6.01
N VAL A 212 6.03 -6.31 -5.86
CA VAL A 212 5.35 -7.49 -5.29
C VAL A 212 4.99 -7.28 -3.83
N GLU A 213 5.89 -6.68 -3.05
CA GLU A 213 5.64 -6.39 -1.63
C GLU A 213 4.58 -5.31 -1.46
N MET A 214 4.65 -4.25 -2.28
CA MET A 214 3.59 -3.24 -2.39
C MET A 214 2.24 -3.89 -2.69
N ASN A 215 2.17 -4.79 -3.68
CA ASN A 215 0.95 -5.48 -4.03
C ASN A 215 0.42 -6.37 -2.90
N SER A 216 1.30 -7.09 -2.19
CA SER A 216 0.89 -7.90 -1.02
C SER A 216 0.31 -7.05 0.10
N LEU A 217 0.90 -5.87 0.38
CA LEU A 217 0.35 -4.97 1.39
C LEU A 217 -0.96 -4.34 0.93
N PHE A 218 -1.04 -3.89 -0.33
CA PHE A 218 -2.25 -3.32 -0.88
C PHE A 218 -3.40 -4.33 -0.88
N ALA A 219 -3.15 -5.61 -1.17
CA ALA A 219 -4.17 -6.64 -1.10
C ALA A 219 -4.82 -6.73 0.30
N VAL A 220 -4.02 -6.67 1.37
CA VAL A 220 -4.52 -6.67 2.75
C VAL A 220 -5.34 -5.42 3.03
N LEU A 221 -4.79 -4.24 2.71
CA LEU A 221 -5.48 -2.96 2.92
C LEU A 221 -6.78 -2.87 2.12
N ASN A 222 -6.75 -3.30 0.87
CA ASN A 222 -7.89 -3.32 -0.04
C ASN A 222 -8.97 -4.27 0.47
N HIS A 223 -8.59 -5.46 0.92
CA HIS A 223 -9.55 -6.43 1.44
C HIS A 223 -10.27 -5.87 2.69
N ILE A 224 -9.53 -5.31 3.65
CA ILE A 224 -10.12 -4.72 4.86
C ILE A 224 -10.91 -3.47 4.52
N TYR A 225 -10.32 -2.51 3.81
CA TYR A 225 -10.84 -1.15 3.75
C TYR A 225 -11.63 -0.82 2.49
N LEU A 226 -11.40 -1.50 1.36
CA LEU A 226 -12.06 -1.17 0.10
C LEU A 226 -13.03 -2.25 -0.43
N GLY A 227 -12.83 -3.52 -0.06
CA GLY A 227 -13.60 -4.67 -0.53
C GLY A 227 -15.00 -4.78 0.10
N THR A 228 -15.88 -5.63 -0.41
CA THR A 228 -17.28 -5.71 0.04
C THR A 228 -17.56 -6.79 1.09
N SER A 229 -16.67 -7.77 1.27
CA SER A 229 -16.81 -8.85 2.25
C SER A 229 -15.53 -9.03 3.07
N HIS A 230 -15.69 -9.43 4.33
CA HIS A 230 -14.61 -9.71 5.28
C HIS A 230 -14.64 -11.19 5.70
N ASP A 231 -15.29 -12.03 4.90
CA ASP A 231 -15.66 -13.40 5.29
C ASP A 231 -14.46 -14.37 5.34
N GLU A 232 -13.27 -13.96 4.88
CA GLU A 232 -12.09 -14.82 4.79
C GLU A 232 -10.79 -14.06 5.10
N PHE A 233 -10.46 -13.92 6.39
CA PHE A 233 -9.13 -13.54 6.89
C PHE A 233 -8.44 -14.70 7.61
#